data_AF-A0A8H4WCN8-F1
#
_entry.id   AF-A0A8H4WCN8-F1
#
_cell.length_a   1.000
_cell.length_b   1.000
_cell.length_c   1.000
_cell.angle_alpha   90.00
_cell.angle_beta   90.00
_cell.angle_gamma   90.00
#
_symmetry.space_group_name_H-M   'P 1'
#
loop_
_entity.id
_entity.type
_entity.pdbx_description
1 polymer ?
#
loop_
_entity_poly.entity_id
_entity_poly.type
_entity_poly.pdbx_seq_one_letter_code
_entity_poly.pdbx_strand_id
1 'polypeptide(L)'
;MDLSSSLSGLLTAFSNAEDVDRLERGGDDLGPFAQFVASGSKPISDQPHMTLTQNVPQTYPLDSYLTTINELLSPQTPDLILGDYNQPFELQRTFEARLPNLSEESKEYLQLKGALKIVPIDLRNELLGAYIKYVHPLLPVIDLQWFLLNVMVEDESQFRSPLLHQAVMLAGSAFIEQETAVKAGFSSRKALRRTLFGRAKLLYEFETEPDAYTQIQALLLMMQWHGSGGGHKDPTYWFDLAYSTAERVGLLASLETGSFSHKHRLWWCLYVRDRILSLGFRRPLRIPNSDVTMSLLESTRYYSSEPYHDLVLIMLGESSAMLNWENQERMMLLFIQEIKLAHCLGVIINLLYQDAWSTSQSGDCEYSMVPRSNISQAVITGCEHLLKTWIQNLPAPAHYFSPSLLHDCHTESPEIVLLVHQAFLYLLHLTAMSILYQAASSGGDGLQTTLVSEMRGLTLQVNEILNELHDCKMLHFLPGSTVTILIIILEASLPDLKVSDNIVRMQAMSNLYTCEEAAGYLLQTYPAAEIVLSQAQNARGHLLGLITT
;
A
#
# COMPACT_ATOMS: atom_id res chain seq x y z
N MET A 1 22.56 5.17 -16.17
CA MET A 1 22.39 3.72 -15.97
C MET A 1 22.43 3.07 -17.33
N ASP A 2 23.34 2.12 -17.54
CA ASP A 2 23.43 1.38 -18.80
C ASP A 2 22.18 0.50 -18.95
N LEU A 3 21.36 0.78 -19.97
CA LEU A 3 20.12 0.03 -20.27
C LEU A 3 20.39 -1.48 -20.37
N SER A 4 21.59 -1.87 -20.83
CA SER A 4 21.97 -3.28 -21.06
C SER A 4 22.17 -4.08 -19.77
N SER A 5 22.66 -3.47 -18.69
CA SER A 5 22.91 -4.19 -17.43
C SER A 5 21.61 -4.48 -16.69
N SER A 6 20.71 -3.48 -16.61
CA SER A 6 19.41 -3.62 -15.94
C SER A 6 18.47 -4.57 -16.69
N LEU A 7 18.47 -4.58 -18.02
CA LEU A 7 17.62 -5.49 -18.82
C LEU A 7 18.13 -6.94 -18.82
N SER A 8 19.45 -7.16 -18.79
CA SER A 8 20.03 -8.51 -18.82
C SER A 8 19.87 -9.27 -17.50
N GLY A 9 20.03 -8.60 -16.35
CA GLY A 9 19.75 -9.20 -15.02
C GLY A 9 18.27 -9.58 -14.81
N LEU A 10 17.36 -8.87 -15.48
CA LEU A 10 15.91 -9.10 -15.40
C LEU A 10 15.46 -10.37 -16.13
N LEU A 11 15.97 -10.59 -17.35
CA LEU A 11 15.62 -11.80 -18.13
C LEU A 11 16.06 -13.07 -17.40
N THR A 12 17.20 -13.03 -16.71
CA THR A 12 17.69 -14.13 -15.87
C THR A 12 16.87 -14.31 -14.58
N ALA A 13 16.40 -13.22 -13.96
CA ALA A 13 15.56 -13.31 -12.75
C ALA A 13 14.12 -13.78 -13.06
N PHE A 14 13.63 -13.54 -14.28
CA PHE A 14 12.33 -14.03 -14.74
C PHE A 14 12.37 -15.49 -15.22
N SER A 15 13.52 -16.00 -15.67
CA SER A 15 13.65 -17.38 -16.16
C SER A 15 13.78 -18.45 -15.08
N ASN A 16 14.17 -18.11 -13.84
CA ASN A 16 14.39 -19.07 -12.75
C ASN A 16 13.08 -19.51 -12.05
N ALA A 17 12.05 -19.85 -12.83
CA ALA A 17 10.74 -20.31 -12.36
C ALA A 17 10.47 -21.80 -12.61
N GLU A 18 11.52 -22.61 -12.82
CA GLU A 18 11.44 -24.08 -12.79
C GLU A 18 12.42 -24.60 -11.74
N ASP A 19 11.89 -25.13 -10.63
CA ASP A 19 12.22 -26.47 -10.13
C ASP A 19 11.57 -26.73 -8.77
N VAL A 20 10.60 -27.64 -8.79
CA VAL A 20 10.14 -28.43 -7.65
C VAL A 20 10.85 -29.78 -7.77
N ASP A 21 11.96 -29.98 -7.06
CA ASP A 21 12.28 -31.25 -6.38
C ASP A 21 13.62 -31.23 -5.61
N ARG A 22 13.59 -31.84 -4.42
CA ARG A 22 14.65 -32.59 -3.70
C ARG A 22 15.58 -31.93 -2.66
N LEU A 23 15.45 -32.57 -1.50
CA LEU A 23 16.29 -32.65 -0.31
C LEU A 23 17.64 -33.40 -0.52
N GLU A 24 18.58 -33.04 0.38
CA GLU A 24 19.70 -33.81 0.96
C GLU A 24 21.17 -33.61 0.52
N ARG A 25 21.96 -33.19 1.54
CA ARG A 25 23.35 -33.52 1.94
C ARG A 25 24.57 -32.86 1.25
N GLY A 26 25.28 -32.07 2.06
CA GLY A 26 26.56 -32.52 2.67
C GLY A 26 27.84 -31.73 2.37
N GLY A 27 28.46 -31.17 3.43
CA GLY A 27 29.91 -31.22 3.71
C GLY A 27 30.84 -30.11 3.21
N ASP A 28 31.45 -29.39 4.18
CA ASP A 28 32.85 -28.90 4.32
C ASP A 28 33.63 -28.41 3.07
N ASP A 29 34.43 -27.33 3.06
CA ASP A 29 35.46 -26.94 4.03
C ASP A 29 36.08 -25.54 3.70
N LEU A 30 36.52 -24.84 4.76
CA LEU A 30 37.68 -23.93 4.93
C LEU A 30 38.06 -22.78 3.95
N GLY A 31 38.22 -21.57 4.51
CA GLY A 31 39.48 -20.81 4.35
C GLY A 31 39.41 -19.27 4.31
N PRO A 32 40.42 -18.52 4.84
CA PRO A 32 40.21 -17.25 5.56
C PRO A 32 40.85 -16.02 4.89
N PHE A 33 40.33 -14.81 5.12
CA PHE A 33 41.17 -13.60 5.07
C PHE A 33 40.65 -12.52 6.02
N ALA A 34 41.48 -12.24 7.04
CA ALA A 34 41.38 -11.10 7.93
C ALA A 34 42.37 -10.01 7.48
N GLN A 35 42.09 -8.80 7.99
CA GLN A 35 42.98 -7.63 8.13
C GLN A 35 43.11 -6.69 6.93
N PHE A 36 42.51 -5.50 7.09
CA PHE A 36 43.28 -4.25 7.14
C PHE A 36 42.56 -3.25 8.07
N VAL A 37 43.25 -2.86 9.14
CA VAL A 37 42.89 -1.74 10.03
C VAL A 37 44.03 -0.73 9.97
N ALA A 38 43.65 0.55 10.10
CA ALA A 38 44.40 1.71 10.58
C ALA A 38 44.91 2.73 9.53
N SER A 39 44.22 3.88 9.50
CA SER A 39 44.75 5.26 9.65
C SER A 39 43.57 6.20 9.37
N GLY A 40 43.10 7.10 10.23
CA GLY A 40 43.79 7.96 11.18
C GLY A 40 43.66 9.41 10.70
N SER A 41 42.60 10.13 11.09
CA SER A 41 42.50 11.61 10.95
C SER A 41 41.51 12.17 11.98
N LYS A 42 42.02 13.09 12.81
CA LYS A 42 41.34 13.71 13.97
C LYS A 42 40.31 14.78 13.55
N PRO A 43 39.28 15.04 14.38
CA PRO A 43 38.32 16.14 14.20
C PRO A 43 38.90 17.49 14.66
N ILE A 44 38.56 18.56 13.93
CA ILE A 44 38.80 19.96 14.31
C ILE A 44 37.44 20.59 14.57
N SER A 45 37.17 20.97 15.82
CA SER A 45 36.53 22.25 16.22
C SER A 45 36.09 22.17 17.68
N ASP A 46 36.89 22.77 18.56
CA ASP A 46 36.55 23.10 19.95
C ASP A 46 35.79 24.43 19.99
N GLN A 47 34.46 24.42 20.10
CA GLN A 47 33.67 25.47 20.78
C GLN A 47 32.36 24.89 21.35
N PRO A 48 31.91 25.35 22.55
CA PRO A 48 30.80 24.74 23.27
C PRO A 48 29.46 25.30 22.76
N HIS A 49 28.65 24.47 22.11
CA HIS A 49 27.28 24.83 21.79
C HIS A 49 26.36 24.49 22.98
N MET A 50 25.98 25.56 23.69
CA MET A 50 24.70 25.80 24.37
C MET A 50 24.11 24.66 25.22
N THR A 51 24.20 24.80 26.54
CA THR A 51 23.41 24.01 27.50
C THR A 51 21.92 24.19 27.23
N LEU A 52 21.27 23.13 26.77
CA LEU A 52 19.81 23.00 26.71
C LEU A 52 19.21 23.32 28.08
N THR A 53 18.45 24.41 28.14
CA THR A 53 17.63 24.74 29.29
C THR A 53 16.48 23.73 29.40
N GLN A 54 16.49 22.95 30.49
CA GLN A 54 15.58 21.84 30.79
C GLN A 54 14.13 22.24 31.16
N ASN A 55 13.59 23.36 30.67
CA ASN A 55 12.27 23.86 31.10
C ASN A 55 11.33 24.22 29.94
N VAL A 56 11.26 23.38 28.90
CA VAL A 56 10.11 23.41 27.99
C VAL A 56 9.22 22.21 28.35
N PRO A 57 8.00 22.42 28.85
CA PRO A 57 7.05 21.32 29.05
C PRO A 57 6.91 20.57 27.72
N GLN A 58 6.87 19.23 27.76
CA GLN A 58 6.51 18.45 26.57
C GLN A 58 5.16 18.96 26.07
N THR A 59 5.17 19.66 24.94
CA THR A 59 3.94 20.13 24.33
C THR A 59 3.32 18.94 23.64
N TYR A 60 2.07 18.62 24.01
CA TYR A 60 1.28 17.61 23.33
C TYR A 60 1.24 17.90 21.82
N PRO A 61 1.17 16.88 20.95
CA PRO A 61 1.06 17.09 19.50
C PRO A 61 -0.14 18.00 19.18
N LEU A 62 0.14 19.25 18.79
CA LEU A 62 -0.87 20.29 18.52
C LEU A 62 -1.86 19.87 17.43
N ASP A 63 -1.44 19.01 16.50
CA ASP A 63 -2.29 18.42 15.46
C ASP A 63 -3.49 17.64 16.03
N SER A 64 -3.35 17.03 17.21
CA SER A 64 -4.46 16.34 17.88
C SER A 64 -5.53 17.33 18.34
N TYR A 65 -5.13 18.52 18.79
CA TYR A 65 -6.05 19.60 19.14
C TYR A 65 -6.69 20.21 17.90
N LEU A 66 -5.97 20.39 16.79
CA LEU A 66 -6.56 20.85 15.52
C LEU A 66 -7.62 19.87 14.99
N THR A 67 -7.39 18.56 15.12
CA THR A 67 -8.39 17.55 14.76
C THR A 67 -9.64 17.70 15.64
N THR A 68 -9.44 17.82 16.96
CA THR A 68 -10.54 18.03 17.93
C THR A 68 -11.29 19.36 17.67
N ILE A 69 -10.59 20.43 17.31
CA ILE A 69 -11.14 21.75 17.00
C ILE A 69 -11.93 21.71 15.68
N ASN A 70 -11.38 21.08 14.63
CA ASN A 70 -12.08 20.92 13.36
C ASN A 70 -13.34 20.06 13.52
N GLU A 71 -13.31 19.04 14.38
CA GLU A 71 -14.49 18.23 14.72
C GLU A 71 -15.53 19.04 15.52
N LEU A 72 -15.10 19.94 16.42
CA LEU A 72 -15.99 20.88 17.14
C LEU A 72 -16.63 21.94 16.24
N LEU A 73 -15.94 22.35 15.17
CA LEU A 73 -16.37 23.40 14.25
C LEU A 73 -17.14 22.88 13.02
N SER A 74 -17.16 21.56 12.80
CA SER A 74 -17.94 20.91 11.75
C SER A 74 -19.45 20.94 12.08
N PRO A 75 -20.36 21.13 11.11
CA PRO A 75 -21.80 21.10 11.37
C PRO A 75 -22.19 19.75 12.00
N GLN A 76 -22.92 19.81 13.12
CA GLN A 76 -23.15 18.66 13.99
C GLN A 76 -23.85 17.50 13.26
N THR A 77 -23.07 16.51 12.82
CA THR A 77 -23.45 15.12 13.02
C THR A 77 -22.95 14.72 14.42
N PRO A 78 -23.74 14.00 15.23
CA PRO A 78 -23.33 13.60 16.56
C PRO A 78 -22.26 12.49 16.45
N ASP A 79 -21.04 12.85 16.06
CA ASP A 79 -19.91 11.94 15.84
C ASP A 79 -18.79 12.14 16.87
N LEU A 80 -19.05 12.84 17.97
CA LEU A 80 -18.14 12.89 19.10
C LEU A 80 -18.84 12.45 20.38
N ILE A 81 -18.27 11.41 20.99
CA ILE A 81 -18.24 11.24 22.45
C ILE A 81 -19.65 11.06 23.05
N LEU A 82 -20.29 9.95 22.74
CA LEU A 82 -21.39 9.41 23.55
C LEU A 82 -21.42 7.89 23.45
N GLY A 83 -20.35 7.27 23.97
CA GLY A 83 -20.33 5.85 24.34
C GLY A 83 -20.33 5.64 25.86
N ASP A 84 -20.47 6.70 26.67
CA ASP A 84 -20.35 6.63 28.13
C ASP A 84 -21.68 6.47 28.88
N TYR A 85 -22.77 6.23 28.15
CA TYR A 85 -24.04 5.89 28.79
C TYR A 85 -24.57 4.57 28.21
N ASN A 86 -24.29 3.50 28.95
CA ASN A 86 -24.81 2.13 28.81
C ASN A 86 -24.07 1.18 27.86
N GLN A 87 -22.74 1.05 27.96
CA GLN A 87 -22.07 -0.16 27.50
C GLN A 87 -21.92 -1.16 28.68
N PRO A 88 -22.35 -2.43 28.53
CA PRO A 88 -22.16 -3.44 29.57
C PRO A 88 -20.67 -3.64 29.88
N PHE A 89 -20.39 -4.02 31.14
CA PHE A 89 -19.09 -4.05 31.82
C PHE A 89 -17.97 -4.87 31.11
N GLU A 90 -18.28 -5.65 30.08
CA GLU A 90 -17.35 -6.50 29.32
C GLU A 90 -16.56 -5.75 28.22
N LEU A 91 -16.87 -4.48 27.94
CA LEU A 91 -16.38 -3.72 26.77
C LEU A 91 -15.21 -2.74 27.04
N GLN A 92 -14.63 -2.73 28.23
CA GLN A 92 -13.54 -1.81 28.59
C GLN A 92 -12.17 -2.50 28.71
N ARG A 93 -11.85 -3.44 27.82
CA ARG A 93 -10.51 -4.03 27.78
C ARG A 93 -9.51 -2.99 27.26
N THR A 94 -8.43 -2.77 28.01
CA THR A 94 -7.34 -1.87 27.64
C THR A 94 -6.01 -2.60 27.69
N PHE A 95 -5.05 -2.15 26.90
CA PHE A 95 -3.69 -2.68 27.00
C PHE A 95 -3.08 -2.36 28.35
N GLU A 96 -2.53 -3.38 29.01
CA GLU A 96 -1.70 -3.29 30.21
C GLU A 96 -0.22 -3.10 29.87
N ALA A 97 0.10 -3.00 28.58
CA ALA A 97 1.46 -2.87 28.06
C ALA A 97 2.24 -1.81 28.85
N ARG A 98 3.41 -2.22 29.37
CA ARG A 98 4.35 -1.26 29.95
C ARG A 98 4.81 -0.36 28.82
N LEU A 99 4.35 0.88 28.84
CA LEU A 99 4.80 1.95 27.96
C LEU A 99 6.02 2.62 28.64
N PRO A 100 7.26 2.18 28.37
CA PRO A 100 8.44 2.74 29.01
C PRO A 100 8.57 4.22 28.64
N ASN A 101 9.05 5.04 29.58
CA ASN A 101 9.39 6.46 29.37
C ASN A 101 8.21 7.44 29.17
N LEU A 102 6.97 7.01 29.39
CA LEU A 102 5.80 7.91 29.37
C LEU A 102 5.46 8.46 30.76
N SER A 103 5.25 9.77 30.84
CA SER A 103 4.72 10.43 32.04
C SER A 103 3.30 9.97 32.35
N GLU A 104 2.88 10.07 33.61
CA GLU A 104 1.50 9.70 34.00
C GLU A 104 0.46 10.56 33.28
N GLU A 105 0.73 11.86 33.09
CA GLU A 105 -0.14 12.76 32.32
C GLU A 105 -0.35 12.28 30.87
N SER A 106 0.72 11.82 30.21
CA SER A 106 0.65 11.28 28.87
C SER A 106 -0.13 9.96 28.82
N LYS A 107 0.01 9.09 29.83
CA LYS A 107 -0.78 7.85 29.93
C LYS A 107 -2.26 8.16 30.13
N GLU A 108 -2.59 9.07 31.04
CA GLU A 108 -3.97 9.54 31.26
C GLU A 108 -4.56 10.13 29.98
N TYR A 109 -3.79 10.94 29.25
CA TYR A 109 -4.22 11.49 27.96
C TYR A 109 -4.49 10.39 26.92
N LEU A 110 -3.59 9.43 26.76
CA LEU A 110 -3.77 8.29 25.84
C LEU A 110 -4.99 7.45 26.21
N GLN A 111 -5.24 7.23 27.51
CA GLN A 111 -6.39 6.50 28.02
C GLN A 111 -7.70 7.27 27.78
N LEU A 112 -7.71 8.58 28.05
CA LEU A 112 -8.83 9.49 27.80
C LEU A 112 -9.19 9.52 26.32
N LYS A 113 -8.20 9.60 25.43
CA LYS A 113 -8.39 9.53 23.98
C LYS A 113 -8.69 8.12 23.46
N GLY A 114 -8.67 7.12 24.33
CA GLY A 114 -8.97 5.73 24.02
C GLY A 114 -7.91 5.02 23.18
N ALA A 115 -6.70 5.56 23.07
CA ALA A 115 -5.59 4.98 22.31
C ALA A 115 -5.24 3.55 22.80
N LEU A 116 -5.43 3.29 24.09
CA LEU A 116 -5.16 2.00 24.72
C LEU A 116 -6.37 1.07 24.77
N LYS A 117 -7.52 1.44 24.19
CA LYS A 117 -8.71 0.58 24.17
C LYS A 117 -8.57 -0.53 23.13
N ILE A 118 -8.83 -1.75 23.58
CA ILE A 118 -8.90 -2.96 22.76
C ILE A 118 -10.32 -3.07 22.20
N VAL A 119 -10.45 -3.43 20.92
CA VAL A 119 -11.76 -3.63 20.29
C VAL A 119 -12.45 -4.89 20.86
N PRO A 120 -13.80 -4.96 20.80
CA PRO A 120 -14.54 -6.16 21.18
C PRO A 120 -14.06 -7.39 20.39
N ILE A 121 -14.09 -8.59 20.99
CA ILE A 121 -13.54 -9.81 20.39
C ILE A 121 -14.16 -10.10 19.02
N ASP A 122 -15.49 -9.94 18.88
CA ASP A 122 -16.17 -10.19 17.61
C ASP A 122 -15.67 -9.25 16.52
N LEU A 123 -15.59 -7.94 16.82
CA LEU A 123 -15.04 -6.95 15.89
C LEU A 123 -13.57 -7.25 15.57
N ARG A 124 -12.76 -7.60 16.58
CA ARG A 124 -11.36 -7.96 16.40
C ARG A 124 -11.19 -9.10 15.41
N ASN A 125 -11.97 -10.17 15.56
CA ASN A 125 -11.87 -11.35 14.70
C ASN A 125 -12.24 -11.01 13.25
N GLU A 126 -13.31 -10.23 13.04
CA GLU A 126 -13.71 -9.73 11.72
C GLU A 126 -12.62 -8.85 11.07
N LEU A 127 -12.02 -7.95 11.86
CA LEU A 127 -10.92 -7.09 11.39
C LEU A 127 -9.68 -7.91 11.02
N LEU A 128 -9.34 -8.94 11.81
CA LEU A 128 -8.22 -9.83 11.50
C LEU A 128 -8.48 -10.66 10.26
N GLY A 129 -9.68 -11.23 10.12
CA GLY A 129 -10.08 -11.96 8.92
C GLY A 129 -9.98 -11.09 7.66
N ALA A 130 -10.48 -9.85 7.74
CA ALA A 130 -10.36 -8.86 6.67
C ALA A 130 -8.91 -8.49 6.35
N TYR A 131 -8.04 -8.33 7.37
CA TYR A 131 -6.61 -8.09 7.17
C TYR A 131 -5.95 -9.25 6.41
N ILE A 132 -6.20 -10.49 6.82
CA ILE A 132 -5.63 -11.69 6.20
C ILE A 132 -6.11 -11.83 4.75
N LYS A 133 -7.41 -11.59 4.49
CA LYS A 133 -8.00 -11.71 3.14
C LYS A 133 -7.51 -10.61 2.19
N TYR A 134 -7.51 -9.35 2.61
CA TYR A 134 -7.44 -8.22 1.67
C TYR A 134 -6.24 -7.29 1.85
N VAL A 135 -5.43 -7.45 2.91
CA VAL A 135 -4.21 -6.66 3.12
C VAL A 135 -2.96 -7.52 2.98
N HIS A 136 -2.90 -8.63 3.73
CA HIS A 136 -1.72 -9.48 3.82
C HIS A 136 -1.18 -9.99 2.46
N PRO A 137 -2.02 -10.36 1.46
CA PRO A 137 -1.51 -10.92 0.20
C PRO A 137 -0.61 -9.98 -0.60
N LEU A 138 -0.80 -8.66 -0.49
CA LEU A 138 -0.02 -7.63 -1.20
C LEU A 138 0.69 -6.66 -0.23
N LEU A 139 0.66 -6.97 1.07
CA LEU A 139 1.35 -6.22 2.12
C LEU A 139 1.65 -7.12 3.33
N PRO A 140 2.47 -8.18 3.18
CA PRO A 140 2.74 -9.16 4.24
C PRO A 140 3.76 -8.61 5.25
N VAL A 141 3.45 -7.48 5.87
CA VAL A 141 4.30 -6.80 6.86
C VAL A 141 4.25 -7.48 8.23
N ILE A 142 3.34 -8.42 8.48
CA ILE A 142 3.16 -9.10 9.78
C ILE A 142 3.57 -10.58 9.68
N ASP A 143 4.22 -11.10 10.72
CA ASP A 143 4.28 -12.55 10.94
C ASP A 143 2.93 -13.00 11.52
N LEU A 144 2.07 -13.55 10.66
CA LEU A 144 0.71 -13.95 11.04
C LEU A 144 0.71 -15.01 12.15
N GLN A 145 1.61 -15.99 12.12
CA GLN A 145 1.67 -17.05 13.13
C GLN A 145 1.93 -16.45 14.51
N TRP A 146 2.99 -15.63 14.62
CA TRP A 146 3.33 -14.96 15.87
C TRP A 146 2.23 -14.00 16.32
N PHE A 147 1.72 -13.16 15.41
CA PHE A 147 0.76 -12.12 15.76
C PHE A 147 -0.59 -12.70 16.20
N LEU A 148 -1.14 -13.67 15.47
CA LEU A 148 -2.43 -14.28 15.80
C LEU A 148 -2.36 -15.08 17.10
N LEU A 149 -1.24 -15.76 17.38
CA LEU A 149 -1.03 -16.43 18.66
C LEU A 149 -1.11 -15.44 19.83
N ASN A 150 -0.39 -14.33 19.75
CA ASN A 150 -0.32 -13.34 20.83
C ASN A 150 -1.63 -12.54 21.00
N VAL A 151 -2.41 -12.36 19.94
CA VAL A 151 -3.65 -11.55 19.97
C VAL A 151 -4.90 -12.40 20.26
N MET A 152 -4.94 -13.65 19.80
CA MET A 152 -6.15 -14.49 19.87
C MET A 152 -6.06 -15.62 20.90
N VAL A 153 -4.86 -16.10 21.23
CA VAL A 153 -4.67 -17.24 22.15
C VAL A 153 -4.13 -16.77 23.50
N GLU A 154 -3.11 -15.92 23.48
CA GLU A 154 -2.58 -15.31 24.70
C GLU A 154 -3.48 -14.18 25.22
N ASP A 155 -3.13 -13.63 26.38
CA ASP A 155 -3.82 -12.47 26.93
C ASP A 155 -3.51 -11.22 26.09
N GLU A 156 -4.47 -10.86 25.23
CA GLU A 156 -4.42 -9.69 24.35
C GLU A 156 -4.09 -8.39 25.10
N SER A 157 -4.46 -8.27 26.39
CA SER A 157 -4.12 -7.08 27.18
C SER A 157 -2.62 -6.92 27.43
N GLN A 158 -1.87 -8.02 27.39
CA GLN A 158 -0.41 -8.07 27.54
C GLN A 158 0.33 -7.89 26.21
N PHE A 159 -0.38 -7.72 25.09
CA PHE A 159 0.26 -7.53 23.79
C PHE A 159 1.20 -6.33 23.82
N ARG A 160 2.48 -6.57 23.50
CA ARG A 160 3.56 -5.60 23.77
C ARG A 160 3.47 -4.31 22.97
N SER A 161 2.82 -4.35 21.80
CA SER A 161 2.72 -3.19 20.91
C SER A 161 1.27 -2.77 20.67
N PRO A 162 0.71 -1.88 21.51
CA PRO A 162 -0.58 -1.25 21.22
C PRO A 162 -0.60 -0.58 19.83
N LEU A 163 0.53 0.01 19.40
CA LEU A 163 0.66 0.67 18.10
C LEU A 163 0.41 -0.32 16.96
N LEU A 164 1.13 -1.44 16.95
CA LEU A 164 0.99 -2.45 15.90
C LEU A 164 -0.42 -3.04 15.89
N HIS A 165 -0.99 -3.32 17.06
CA HIS A 165 -2.36 -3.82 17.17
C HIS A 165 -3.36 -2.87 16.53
N GLN A 166 -3.37 -1.59 16.94
CA GLN A 166 -4.28 -0.59 16.37
C GLN A 166 -4.07 -0.44 14.85
N ALA A 167 -2.83 -0.52 14.37
CA ALA A 167 -2.51 -0.41 12.95
C ALA A 167 -3.02 -1.61 12.13
N VAL A 168 -2.94 -2.84 12.65
CA VAL A 168 -3.52 -4.04 12.00
C VAL A 168 -5.03 -3.97 11.98
N MET A 169 -5.66 -3.59 13.10
CA MET A 169 -7.11 -3.37 13.17
C MET A 169 -7.56 -2.30 12.17
N LEU A 170 -6.83 -1.20 12.07
CA LEU A 170 -7.07 -0.13 11.09
C LEU A 170 -7.02 -0.69 9.66
N ALA A 171 -5.99 -1.47 9.32
CA ALA A 171 -5.84 -2.01 7.98
C ALA A 171 -7.01 -2.93 7.62
N GLY A 172 -7.40 -3.85 8.51
CA GLY A 172 -8.54 -4.74 8.31
C GLY A 172 -9.89 -4.01 8.20
N SER A 173 -10.07 -2.91 8.92
CA SER A 173 -11.35 -2.16 8.93
C SER A 173 -11.75 -1.54 7.59
N ALA A 174 -10.87 -1.57 6.58
CA ALA A 174 -11.16 -1.16 5.21
C ALA A 174 -12.15 -2.09 4.52
N PHE A 175 -12.15 -3.36 4.93
CA PHE A 175 -12.76 -4.45 4.17
C PHE A 175 -13.82 -5.24 4.97
N ILE A 176 -14.23 -4.72 6.13
CA ILE A 176 -15.39 -5.25 6.84
C ILE A 176 -16.68 -4.61 6.32
N GLU A 177 -17.80 -5.27 6.56
CA GLU A 177 -19.12 -4.72 6.30
C GLU A 177 -19.47 -3.56 7.25
N GLN A 178 -20.31 -2.65 6.77
CA GLN A 178 -20.79 -1.51 7.54
C GLN A 178 -21.55 -1.96 8.79
N GLU A 179 -22.35 -3.03 8.68
CA GLU A 179 -23.13 -3.63 9.75
C GLU A 179 -22.24 -4.11 10.90
N THR A 180 -21.06 -4.66 10.59
CA THR A 180 -20.09 -5.13 11.59
C THR A 180 -19.60 -3.97 12.46
N ALA A 181 -19.30 -2.82 11.85
CA ALA A 181 -18.92 -1.61 12.59
C ALA A 181 -20.08 -1.08 13.46
N VAL A 182 -21.30 -1.06 12.92
CA VAL A 182 -22.50 -0.59 13.64
C VAL A 182 -22.84 -1.49 14.83
N LYS A 183 -22.78 -2.81 14.66
CA LYS A 183 -22.97 -3.79 15.75
C LYS A 183 -21.96 -3.60 16.88
N ALA A 184 -20.73 -3.20 16.54
CA ALA A 184 -19.69 -2.90 17.51
C ALA A 184 -19.83 -1.50 18.17
N GLY A 185 -20.89 -0.75 17.86
CA GLY A 185 -21.21 0.53 18.49
C GLY A 185 -20.64 1.77 17.79
N PHE A 186 -20.14 1.65 16.55
CA PHE A 186 -19.67 2.80 15.77
C PHE A 186 -20.80 3.33 14.87
N SER A 187 -20.83 4.65 14.60
CA SER A 187 -21.83 5.24 13.69
C SER A 187 -21.66 4.76 12.24
N SER A 188 -20.43 4.40 11.85
CA SER A 188 -20.12 3.83 10.55
C SER A 188 -18.77 3.13 10.49
N ARG A 189 -18.51 2.36 9.42
CA ARG A 189 -17.18 1.85 9.07
C ARG A 189 -16.16 2.98 8.94
N LYS A 190 -16.56 4.11 8.34
CA LYS A 190 -15.73 5.32 8.23
C LYS A 190 -15.35 5.87 9.62
N ALA A 191 -16.29 5.89 10.57
CA ALA A 191 -16.05 6.32 11.94
C ALA A 191 -15.13 5.36 12.71
N LEU A 192 -15.30 4.05 12.55
CA LEU A 192 -14.39 3.03 13.09
C LEU A 192 -12.96 3.26 12.56
N ARG A 193 -12.80 3.39 11.24
CA ARG A 193 -11.51 3.65 10.57
C ARG A 193 -10.83 4.90 11.12
N ARG A 194 -11.57 6.00 11.20
CA ARG A 194 -11.07 7.27 11.77
C ARG A 194 -10.61 7.08 13.22
N THR A 195 -11.38 6.35 14.02
CA THR A 195 -11.04 6.07 15.42
C THR A 195 -9.75 5.27 15.53
N LEU A 196 -9.63 4.15 14.82
CA LEU A 196 -8.44 3.30 14.84
C LEU A 196 -7.19 4.03 14.35
N PHE A 197 -7.32 4.84 13.27
CA PHE A 197 -6.23 5.69 12.79
C PHE A 197 -5.80 6.73 13.83
N GLY A 198 -6.76 7.42 14.45
CA GLY A 198 -6.48 8.38 15.52
C GLY A 198 -5.75 7.75 16.70
N ARG A 199 -6.14 6.53 17.10
CA ARG A 199 -5.45 5.77 18.16
C ARG A 199 -4.03 5.40 17.76
N ALA A 200 -3.82 4.79 16.60
CA ALA A 200 -2.48 4.42 16.11
C ALA A 200 -1.57 5.64 15.96
N LYS A 201 -2.09 6.75 15.41
CA LYS A 201 -1.37 8.02 15.28
C LYS A 201 -0.92 8.56 16.64
N LEU A 202 -1.80 8.59 17.64
CA LEU A 202 -1.45 9.03 18.99
C LEU A 202 -0.35 8.16 19.60
N LEU A 203 -0.45 6.83 19.48
CA LEU A 203 0.57 5.91 19.99
C LEU A 203 1.93 6.16 19.34
N TYR A 204 1.96 6.38 18.02
CA TYR A 204 3.19 6.73 17.30
C TYR A 204 3.76 8.09 17.74
N GLU A 205 2.93 9.14 17.81
CA GLU A 205 3.36 10.50 18.18
C GLU A 205 3.83 10.62 19.64
N PHE A 206 3.37 9.73 20.53
CA PHE A 206 3.84 9.61 21.92
C PHE A 206 5.01 8.63 22.07
N GLU A 207 5.60 8.16 20.98
CA GLU A 207 6.79 7.30 20.95
C GLU A 207 6.60 6.01 21.78
N THR A 208 5.38 5.44 21.80
CA THR A 208 5.06 4.28 22.65
C THR A 208 5.77 3.00 22.24
N GLU A 209 6.21 2.92 20.99
CA GLU A 209 6.83 1.73 20.41
C GLU A 209 8.34 1.92 20.26
N PRO A 210 9.19 1.19 21.02
CA PRO A 210 10.63 1.28 20.89
C PRO A 210 11.21 0.45 19.72
N ASP A 211 10.53 -0.61 19.28
CA ASP A 211 11.05 -1.49 18.24
C ASP A 211 10.84 -0.87 16.85
N ALA A 212 11.96 -0.59 16.16
CA ALA A 212 11.94 0.08 14.87
C ALA A 212 11.27 -0.76 13.77
N TYR A 213 11.38 -2.09 13.81
CA TYR A 213 10.71 -2.95 12.83
C TYR A 213 9.19 -2.86 13.00
N THR A 214 8.72 -2.86 14.25
CA THR A 214 7.33 -2.66 14.62
C THR A 214 6.81 -1.28 14.22
N GLN A 215 7.62 -0.23 14.37
CA GLN A 215 7.29 1.10 13.83
C GLN A 215 7.10 1.07 12.31
N ILE A 216 8.02 0.45 11.56
CA ILE A 216 7.92 0.35 10.09
C ILE A 216 6.63 -0.40 9.69
N GLN A 217 6.32 -1.52 10.35
CA GLN A 217 5.09 -2.28 10.11
C GLN A 217 3.86 -1.40 10.33
N ALA A 218 3.77 -0.72 11.47
CA ALA A 218 2.64 0.13 11.81
C ALA A 218 2.47 1.29 10.81
N LEU A 219 3.56 1.97 10.44
CA LEU A 219 3.53 3.08 9.49
C LEU A 219 3.06 2.64 8.09
N LEU A 220 3.51 1.46 7.61
CA LEU A 220 3.06 0.87 6.35
C LEU A 220 1.58 0.43 6.35
N LEU A 221 1.02 0.14 7.53
CA LEU A 221 -0.41 -0.15 7.67
C LEU A 221 -1.23 1.14 7.79
N MET A 222 -0.71 2.14 8.50
CA MET A 222 -1.35 3.45 8.66
C MET A 222 -1.47 4.21 7.35
N MET A 223 -0.48 4.10 6.44
CA MET A 223 -0.54 4.76 5.13
C MET A 223 -1.73 4.33 4.25
N GLN A 224 -2.41 3.24 4.58
CA GLN A 224 -3.61 2.77 3.88
C GLN A 224 -4.86 3.63 4.16
N TRP A 225 -4.73 4.63 5.03
CA TRP A 225 -5.78 5.60 5.32
C TRP A 225 -5.28 7.03 5.16
N HIS A 226 -5.97 7.76 4.30
CA HIS A 226 -5.87 9.20 4.14
C HIS A 226 -7.14 9.80 4.72
N GLY A 227 -7.01 10.51 5.83
CA GLY A 227 -8.13 11.26 6.38
C GLY A 227 -8.69 12.24 5.35
N SER A 228 -9.96 12.61 5.48
CA SER A 228 -10.66 13.58 4.63
C SER A 228 -10.13 15.02 4.74
N GLY A 229 -9.04 15.26 5.46
CA GLY A 229 -8.49 16.60 5.69
C GLY A 229 -7.26 16.81 4.84
N GLY A 230 -7.24 17.87 4.04
CA GLY A 230 -6.10 18.32 3.25
C GLY A 230 -4.90 18.79 4.09
N GLY A 231 -4.51 18.00 5.10
CA GLY A 231 -3.28 18.19 5.86
C GLY A 231 -2.10 17.51 5.16
N HIS A 232 -0.89 17.95 5.52
CA HIS A 232 0.38 17.49 4.95
C HIS A 232 0.74 16.02 5.24
N LYS A 233 -0.07 15.28 6.03
CA LYS A 233 0.20 13.89 6.46
C LYS A 233 -0.51 12.88 5.56
N ASP A 234 -0.21 12.93 4.27
CA ASP A 234 -0.74 12.01 3.24
C ASP A 234 -0.04 10.63 3.30
N PRO A 235 -0.38 9.66 2.43
CA PRO A 235 0.31 8.37 2.39
C PRO A 235 1.82 8.46 2.16
N THR A 236 2.30 9.50 1.47
CA THR A 236 3.73 9.73 1.22
C THR A 236 4.47 10.11 2.49
N TYR A 237 3.84 10.89 3.38
CA TYR A 237 4.38 11.24 4.69
C TYR A 237 4.65 10.00 5.55
N TRP A 238 3.65 9.12 5.69
CA TRP A 238 3.79 7.90 6.49
C TRP A 238 4.80 6.92 5.90
N PHE A 239 4.87 6.84 4.57
CA PHE A 239 5.89 6.07 3.88
C PHE A 239 7.29 6.63 4.13
N ASP A 240 7.50 7.94 4.01
CA ASP A 240 8.81 8.56 4.18
C ASP A 240 9.32 8.37 5.61
N LEU A 241 8.44 8.38 6.62
CA LEU A 241 8.77 7.99 8.00
C LEU A 241 9.17 6.52 8.12
N ALA A 242 8.44 5.61 7.47
CA ALA A 242 8.76 4.18 7.48
C ALA A 242 10.11 3.92 6.81
N TYR A 243 10.35 4.54 5.65
CA TYR A 243 11.61 4.45 4.92
C TYR A 243 12.79 5.02 5.72
N SER A 244 12.64 6.22 6.29
CA SER A 244 13.68 6.81 7.14
C SER A 244 14.00 5.94 8.36
N THR A 245 12.97 5.33 8.96
CA THR A 245 13.15 4.38 10.07
C THR A 245 13.92 3.13 9.63
N ALA A 246 13.62 2.60 8.44
CA ALA A 246 14.33 1.47 7.85
C ALA A 246 15.80 1.79 7.55
N GLU A 247 16.10 2.98 7.03
CA GLU A 247 17.47 3.44 6.82
C GLU A 247 18.23 3.57 8.14
N ARG A 248 17.61 4.17 9.16
CA ARG A 248 18.20 4.37 10.49
C ARG A 248 18.65 3.06 11.14
N VAL A 249 17.89 1.98 10.96
CA VAL A 249 18.25 0.66 11.51
C VAL A 249 19.04 -0.22 10.54
N GLY A 250 19.38 0.30 9.36
CA GLY A 250 20.13 -0.43 8.35
C GLY A 250 19.39 -1.66 7.85
N LEU A 251 18.06 -1.59 7.68
CA LEU A 251 17.22 -2.74 7.33
C LEU A 251 17.79 -3.53 6.14
N LEU A 252 18.07 -2.85 5.02
CA LEU A 252 18.65 -3.46 3.81
C LEU A 252 20.01 -4.10 4.07
N ALA A 253 20.89 -3.41 4.81
CA ALA A 253 22.23 -3.91 5.12
C ALA A 253 22.20 -5.11 6.08
N SER A 254 21.11 -5.28 6.85
CA SER A 254 20.91 -6.37 7.80
C SER A 254 20.30 -7.63 7.19
N LEU A 255 19.99 -7.64 5.88
CA LEU A 255 19.41 -8.79 5.21
C LEU A 255 20.50 -9.83 4.93
N GLU A 256 20.38 -10.99 5.57
CA GLU A 256 21.28 -12.13 5.36
C GLU A 256 20.87 -12.92 4.11
N THR A 257 21.86 -13.28 3.29
CA THR A 257 21.65 -14.15 2.13
C THR A 257 21.41 -15.60 2.60
N GLY A 258 20.31 -16.21 2.16
CA GLY A 258 20.00 -17.63 2.43
C GLY A 258 19.04 -17.89 3.59
N SER A 259 18.55 -16.85 4.28
CA SER A 259 17.50 -16.95 5.29
C SER A 259 16.34 -16.00 4.97
N PHE A 260 15.16 -16.55 4.70
CA PHE A 260 13.95 -15.76 4.50
C PHE A 260 13.43 -15.27 5.85
N SER A 261 13.94 -14.13 6.28
CA SER A 261 13.45 -13.48 7.48
C SER A 261 12.26 -12.57 7.19
N HIS A 262 11.45 -12.34 8.22
CA HIS A 262 10.42 -11.30 8.24
C HIS A 262 10.91 -9.93 7.74
N LYS A 263 12.21 -9.63 7.92
CA LYS A 263 12.86 -8.40 7.44
C LYS A 263 12.89 -8.30 5.91
N HIS A 264 13.02 -9.41 5.19
CA HIS A 264 12.96 -9.41 3.73
C HIS A 264 11.57 -9.00 3.24
N ARG A 265 10.50 -9.55 3.83
CA ARG A 265 9.13 -9.14 3.52
C ARG A 265 8.92 -7.66 3.77
N LEU A 266 9.41 -7.16 4.91
CA LEU A 266 9.28 -5.76 5.28
C LEU A 266 10.01 -4.82 4.30
N TRP A 267 11.23 -5.18 3.89
CA TRP A 267 11.96 -4.46 2.86
C TRP A 267 11.22 -4.44 1.52
N TRP A 268 10.69 -5.58 1.09
CA TRP A 268 9.93 -5.67 -0.15
C TRP A 268 8.61 -4.91 -0.12
N CYS A 269 7.97 -4.82 1.05
CA CYS A 269 6.79 -3.97 1.23
C CYS A 269 7.15 -2.48 1.03
N LEU A 270 8.27 -2.01 1.60
CA LEU A 270 8.78 -0.65 1.36
C LEU A 270 9.09 -0.44 -0.13
N TYR A 271 9.78 -1.39 -0.75
CA TYR A 271 10.14 -1.35 -2.16
C TYR A 271 8.90 -1.19 -3.04
N VAL A 272 7.92 -2.08 -2.92
CA VAL A 272 6.69 -2.03 -3.71
C VAL A 272 5.93 -0.71 -3.49
N ARG A 273 5.76 -0.30 -2.22
CA ARG A 273 5.00 0.91 -1.88
C ARG A 273 5.67 2.17 -2.39
N ASP A 274 7.00 2.26 -2.40
CA ASP A 274 7.71 3.40 -2.99
C ASP A 274 7.31 3.63 -4.44
N ARG A 275 7.21 2.57 -5.25
CA ARG A 275 6.95 2.69 -6.70
C ARG A 275 5.51 3.05 -6.99
N ILE A 276 4.58 2.44 -6.25
CA ILE A 276 3.16 2.75 -6.39
C ILE A 276 2.89 4.20 -5.95
N LEU A 277 3.52 4.66 -4.86
CA LEU A 277 3.40 6.05 -4.42
C LEU A 277 4.07 7.02 -5.40
N SER A 278 5.28 6.71 -5.87
CA SER A 278 5.98 7.52 -6.87
C SER A 278 5.19 7.67 -8.16
N LEU A 279 4.49 6.61 -8.57
CA LEU A 279 3.60 6.67 -9.72
C LEU A 279 2.40 7.60 -9.48
N GLY A 280 1.71 7.45 -8.34
CA GLY A 280 0.47 8.19 -8.06
C GLY A 280 0.66 9.64 -7.65
N PHE A 281 1.69 9.92 -6.84
CA PHE A 281 2.01 11.26 -6.33
C PHE A 281 3.05 11.98 -7.18
N ARG A 282 3.45 11.40 -8.32
CA ARG A 282 4.45 11.97 -9.25
C ARG A 282 5.72 12.42 -8.51
N ARG A 283 6.22 11.59 -7.59
CA ARG A 283 7.45 11.86 -6.79
C ARG A 283 8.58 10.89 -7.15
N PRO A 284 9.85 11.23 -6.90
CA PRO A 284 10.98 10.38 -7.27
C PRO A 284 10.99 9.13 -6.42
N LEU A 285 11.62 8.08 -6.94
CA LEU A 285 11.85 6.87 -6.17
C LEU A 285 12.83 7.17 -5.03
N ARG A 286 12.46 6.77 -3.81
CA ARG A 286 13.40 6.77 -2.67
C ARG A 286 14.35 5.58 -2.76
N ILE A 287 13.85 4.44 -3.23
CA ILE A 287 14.59 3.18 -3.28
C ILE A 287 15.11 2.92 -4.70
N PRO A 288 16.44 2.86 -4.91
CA PRO A 288 17.03 2.68 -6.23
C PRO A 288 16.66 1.34 -6.85
N ASN A 289 16.59 1.30 -8.18
CA ASN A 289 16.26 0.10 -8.93
C ASN A 289 17.54 -0.69 -9.31
N SER A 290 18.26 -1.20 -8.31
CA SER A 290 19.54 -1.91 -8.48
C SER A 290 19.40 -3.43 -8.57
N ASP A 291 20.35 -4.09 -9.24
CA ASP A 291 20.39 -5.56 -9.39
C ASP A 291 20.53 -6.28 -8.03
N VAL A 292 21.23 -5.66 -7.07
CA VAL A 292 21.34 -6.15 -5.68
C VAL A 292 19.96 -6.32 -5.06
N THR A 293 19.02 -5.43 -5.39
CA THR A 293 17.65 -5.56 -4.87
C THR A 293 16.98 -6.79 -5.47
N MET A 294 17.14 -7.06 -6.76
CA MET A 294 16.52 -8.23 -7.41
C MET A 294 17.10 -9.57 -6.93
N SER A 295 18.39 -9.66 -6.61
CA SER A 295 18.96 -10.89 -6.03
C SER A 295 18.33 -11.29 -4.69
N LEU A 296 17.82 -10.31 -3.92
CA LEU A 296 17.10 -10.58 -2.66
C LEU A 296 15.71 -11.19 -2.89
N LEU A 297 15.20 -11.20 -4.12
CA LEU A 297 13.89 -11.77 -4.42
C LEU A 297 13.96 -13.29 -4.45
N GLU A 298 15.08 -13.85 -4.92
CA GLU A 298 15.29 -15.30 -4.92
C GLU A 298 15.32 -15.87 -3.50
N SER A 299 15.77 -15.08 -2.51
CA SER A 299 15.72 -15.44 -1.09
C SER A 299 14.34 -15.22 -0.43
N THR A 300 13.33 -14.77 -1.17
CA THR A 300 11.97 -14.46 -0.66
C THR A 300 11.02 -15.67 -0.65
N ARG A 301 11.49 -16.86 -1.05
CA ARG A 301 10.68 -18.09 -1.17
C ARG A 301 10.72 -18.95 0.10
N TYR A 302 9.94 -18.64 1.14
CA TYR A 302 9.67 -19.60 2.22
C TYR A 302 8.40 -19.28 3.01
N TYR A 303 7.69 -20.32 3.46
CA TYR A 303 6.66 -20.24 4.48
C TYR A 303 6.88 -21.26 5.58
N SER A 304 6.45 -20.88 6.78
CA SER A 304 6.32 -21.82 7.89
C SER A 304 5.35 -22.94 7.52
N SER A 305 5.80 -24.18 7.69
CA SER A 305 4.98 -25.38 7.59
C SER A 305 4.25 -25.70 8.89
N GLU A 306 4.39 -24.86 9.93
CA GLU A 306 3.73 -25.11 11.21
C GLU A 306 2.24 -24.77 11.13
N PRO A 307 1.36 -25.64 11.66
CA PRO A 307 -0.06 -25.36 11.72
C PRO A 307 -0.35 -24.19 12.67
N TYR A 308 -1.35 -23.38 12.34
CA TYR A 308 -1.90 -22.39 13.26
C TYR A 308 -2.61 -23.08 14.41
N HIS A 309 -2.64 -22.41 15.57
CA HIS A 309 -3.33 -22.92 16.76
C HIS A 309 -4.83 -23.09 16.50
N ASP A 310 -5.45 -24.18 16.98
CA ASP A 310 -6.87 -24.50 16.71
C ASP A 310 -7.84 -23.36 17.06
N LEU A 311 -7.61 -22.68 18.20
CA LEU A 311 -8.40 -21.50 18.59
C LEU A 311 -8.35 -20.37 17.55
N VAL A 312 -7.21 -20.14 16.89
CA VAL A 312 -7.09 -19.14 15.82
C VAL A 312 -8.01 -19.52 14.65
N LEU A 313 -7.98 -20.79 14.25
CA LEU A 313 -8.81 -21.31 13.15
C LEU A 313 -10.30 -21.18 13.48
N ILE A 314 -10.71 -21.55 14.70
CA ILE A 314 -12.10 -21.46 15.16
C ILE A 314 -12.56 -19.99 15.20
N MET A 315 -11.76 -19.10 15.77
CA MET A 315 -12.15 -17.70 15.94
C MET A 315 -12.17 -16.89 14.64
N LEU A 316 -11.37 -17.27 13.64
CA LEU A 316 -11.37 -16.64 12.32
C LEU A 316 -12.46 -17.19 11.38
N GLY A 317 -13.13 -18.28 11.75
CA GLY A 317 -14.21 -18.87 10.95
C GLY A 317 -13.79 -19.14 9.50
N GLU A 318 -14.55 -18.66 8.54
CA GLU A 318 -14.28 -18.83 7.10
C GLU A 318 -12.95 -18.21 6.66
N SER A 319 -12.51 -17.13 7.32
CA SER A 319 -11.24 -16.48 7.00
C SER A 319 -10.01 -17.37 7.29
N SER A 320 -10.17 -18.39 8.14
CA SER A 320 -9.10 -19.36 8.43
C SER A 320 -8.70 -20.19 7.20
N ALA A 321 -9.55 -20.26 6.16
CA ALA A 321 -9.23 -20.91 4.89
C ALA A 321 -8.00 -20.29 4.20
N MET A 322 -7.73 -19.00 4.42
CA MET A 322 -6.52 -18.33 3.92
C MET A 322 -5.23 -18.77 4.62
N LEU A 323 -5.32 -19.37 5.80
CA LEU A 323 -4.19 -19.80 6.62
C LEU A 323 -3.71 -21.22 6.31
N ASN A 324 -4.38 -21.94 5.41
CA ASN A 324 -3.84 -23.21 4.93
C ASN A 324 -2.55 -22.98 4.10
N TRP A 325 -1.72 -24.01 3.98
CA TRP A 325 -0.41 -23.89 3.34
C TRP A 325 -0.51 -23.48 1.86
N GLU A 326 -1.51 -23.98 1.14
CA GLU A 326 -1.72 -23.73 -0.30
C GLU A 326 -2.09 -22.26 -0.57
N ASN A 327 -3.01 -21.70 0.21
CA ASN A 327 -3.43 -20.30 0.07
C ASN A 327 -2.34 -19.35 0.55
N GLN A 328 -1.57 -19.70 1.59
CA GLN A 328 -0.38 -18.95 1.96
C GLN A 328 0.65 -18.94 0.82
N GLU A 329 0.91 -20.09 0.19
CA GLU A 329 1.78 -20.16 -0.98
C GLU A 329 1.31 -19.23 -2.11
N ARG A 330 0.02 -19.28 -2.44
CA ARG A 330 -0.60 -18.40 -3.45
C ARG A 330 -0.50 -16.92 -3.07
N MET A 331 -0.67 -16.55 -1.81
CA MET A 331 -0.50 -15.17 -1.33
C MET A 331 0.94 -14.65 -1.54
N MET A 332 1.98 -15.46 -1.31
CA MET A 332 3.37 -15.02 -1.59
C MET A 332 3.56 -14.86 -3.06
N LEU A 333 3.02 -15.81 -3.81
CA LEU A 333 3.24 -15.84 -5.23
C LEU A 333 2.73 -14.52 -5.79
N LEU A 334 1.53 -14.08 -5.39
CA LEU A 334 1.00 -12.77 -5.73
C LEU A 334 1.91 -11.62 -5.26
N PHE A 335 2.39 -11.63 -4.01
CA PHE A 335 3.32 -10.60 -3.51
C PHE A 335 4.64 -10.56 -4.31
N ILE A 336 5.21 -11.71 -4.66
CA ILE A 336 6.42 -11.84 -5.48
C ILE A 336 6.17 -11.30 -6.88
N GLN A 337 4.99 -11.55 -7.45
CA GLN A 337 4.63 -10.96 -8.74
C GLN A 337 4.40 -9.45 -8.64
N GLU A 338 3.87 -8.95 -7.52
CA GLU A 338 3.79 -7.50 -7.23
C GLU A 338 5.18 -6.87 -7.17
N ILE A 339 6.15 -7.51 -6.51
CA ILE A 339 7.55 -7.04 -6.44
C ILE A 339 8.16 -6.96 -7.85
N LYS A 340 7.98 -8.01 -8.65
CA LYS A 340 8.46 -8.08 -10.04
C LYS A 340 7.85 -7.00 -10.92
N LEU A 341 6.55 -6.76 -10.80
CA LEU A 341 5.87 -5.69 -11.52
C LEU A 341 6.31 -4.32 -11.01
N ALA A 342 6.48 -4.14 -9.71
CA ALA A 342 7.01 -2.91 -9.11
C ALA A 342 8.44 -2.62 -9.58
N HIS A 343 9.27 -3.63 -9.83
CA HIS A 343 10.56 -3.43 -10.48
C HIS A 343 10.41 -2.83 -11.89
N CYS A 344 9.48 -3.38 -12.69
CA CYS A 344 9.18 -2.85 -14.03
C CYS A 344 8.72 -1.39 -13.96
N LEU A 345 7.84 -1.07 -13.01
CA LEU A 345 7.42 0.31 -12.74
C LEU A 345 8.60 1.21 -12.37
N GLY A 346 9.55 0.73 -11.56
CA GLY A 346 10.76 1.46 -11.21
C GLY A 346 11.63 1.82 -12.43
N VAL A 347 11.81 0.87 -13.36
CA VAL A 347 12.50 1.13 -14.64
C VAL A 347 11.76 2.19 -15.46
N ILE A 348 10.44 2.05 -15.60
CA ILE A 348 9.59 2.97 -16.37
C ILE A 348 9.63 4.38 -15.79
N ILE A 349 9.48 4.52 -14.48
CA ILE A 349 9.52 5.82 -13.79
C ILE A 349 10.86 6.52 -14.08
N ASN A 350 11.98 5.84 -13.88
CA ASN A 350 13.32 6.41 -14.09
C ASN A 350 13.59 6.81 -15.55
N LEU A 351 13.07 6.05 -16.51
CA LEU A 351 13.33 6.27 -17.94
C LEU A 351 12.36 7.25 -18.59
N LEU A 352 11.10 7.30 -18.15
CA LEU A 352 10.07 8.14 -18.78
C LEU A 352 9.85 9.47 -18.07
N TYR A 353 10.26 9.60 -16.80
CA TYR A 353 10.03 10.82 -16.01
C TYR A 353 11.35 11.52 -15.65
N GLN A 354 11.25 12.84 -15.43
CA GLN A 354 12.32 13.68 -14.91
C GLN A 354 11.77 14.65 -13.87
N ASP A 355 12.67 15.11 -13.02
CA ASP A 355 12.40 16.06 -11.97
C ASP A 355 12.09 17.44 -12.57
N ALA A 356 11.00 18.07 -12.14
CA ALA A 356 10.67 19.43 -12.50
C ALA A 356 10.18 20.22 -11.28
N TRP A 357 10.48 21.51 -11.33
CA TRP A 357 9.95 22.50 -10.40
C TRP A 357 8.99 23.37 -11.18
N SER A 358 7.75 23.46 -10.70
CA SER A 358 6.71 24.29 -11.29
C SER A 358 6.26 25.34 -10.28
N THR A 359 5.95 26.53 -10.76
CA THR A 359 5.35 27.58 -9.93
C THR A 359 3.84 27.38 -9.91
N SER A 360 3.26 27.16 -8.73
CA SER A 360 1.81 27.08 -8.52
C SER A 360 1.14 28.42 -8.82
N GLN A 361 -0.19 28.42 -8.95
CA GLN A 361 -0.98 29.65 -9.11
C GLN A 361 -0.86 30.60 -7.90
N SER A 362 -0.46 30.10 -6.71
CA SER A 362 -0.18 30.89 -5.51
C SER A 362 1.22 31.51 -5.50
N GLY A 363 2.09 31.16 -6.46
CA GLY A 363 3.49 31.59 -6.52
C GLY A 363 4.47 30.70 -5.76
N ASP A 364 3.99 29.60 -5.17
CA ASP A 364 4.83 28.62 -4.48
C ASP A 364 5.52 27.68 -5.48
N CYS A 365 6.74 27.24 -5.16
CA CYS A 365 7.48 26.29 -6.00
C CYS A 365 7.10 24.86 -5.60
N GLU A 366 6.44 24.15 -6.49
CA GLU A 366 6.00 22.77 -6.30
C GLU A 366 6.89 21.81 -7.10
N TYR A 367 7.41 20.81 -6.41
CA TYR A 367 8.21 19.76 -7.01
C TYR A 367 7.30 18.64 -7.52
N SER A 368 7.47 18.24 -8.78
CA SER A 368 6.79 17.07 -9.34
C SER A 368 7.64 16.42 -10.43
N MET A 369 7.54 15.11 -10.56
CA MET A 369 8.01 14.41 -11.74
C MET A 369 7.10 14.73 -12.92
N VAL A 370 7.71 15.04 -14.06
CA VAL A 370 7.02 15.28 -15.33
C VAL A 370 7.53 14.32 -16.40
N PRO A 371 6.71 13.98 -17.41
CA PRO A 371 7.16 13.17 -18.53
C PRO A 371 8.34 13.83 -19.25
N ARG A 372 9.35 13.03 -19.64
CA ARG A 372 10.50 13.49 -20.43
C ARG A 372 10.07 13.83 -21.85
N SER A 373 10.55 14.96 -22.36
CA SER A 373 10.51 15.25 -23.80
C SER A 373 11.63 14.48 -24.52
N ASN A 374 11.31 13.84 -25.65
CA ASN A 374 12.26 13.13 -26.53
C ASN A 374 12.80 11.79 -26.00
N ILE A 375 11.90 10.87 -25.67
CA ILE A 375 12.25 9.50 -25.27
C ILE A 375 12.60 8.70 -26.52
N SER A 376 13.72 7.96 -26.50
CA SER A 376 14.14 7.17 -27.65
C SER A 376 13.24 5.94 -27.85
N GLN A 377 13.02 5.55 -29.10
CA GLN A 377 12.22 4.36 -29.41
C GLN A 377 12.80 3.09 -28.78
N ALA A 378 14.12 2.99 -28.66
CA ALA A 378 14.79 1.86 -28.00
C ALA A 378 14.40 1.73 -26.52
N VAL A 379 14.22 2.86 -25.82
CA VAL A 379 13.74 2.86 -24.42
C VAL A 379 12.30 2.36 -24.36
N ILE A 380 11.43 2.85 -25.24
CA ILE A 380 10.02 2.45 -25.29
C ILE A 380 9.90 0.95 -25.55
N THR A 381 10.58 0.44 -26.59
CA THR A 381 10.58 -0.99 -26.93
C THR A 381 11.19 -1.85 -25.82
N GLY A 382 12.22 -1.36 -25.11
CA GLY A 382 12.80 -2.05 -23.96
C GLY A 382 11.82 -2.18 -22.79
N CYS A 383 11.13 -1.10 -22.43
CA CYS A 383 10.09 -1.14 -21.39
C CYS A 383 8.88 -2.00 -21.79
N GLU A 384 8.48 -1.94 -23.06
CA GLU A 384 7.38 -2.76 -23.57
C GLU A 384 7.73 -4.25 -23.50
N HIS A 385 8.94 -4.62 -23.94
CA HIS A 385 9.43 -5.99 -23.84
C HIS A 385 9.48 -6.47 -22.39
N LEU A 386 9.89 -5.60 -21.46
CA LEU A 386 9.95 -5.92 -20.04
C LEU A 386 8.55 -6.26 -19.47
N LEU A 387 7.56 -5.41 -19.73
CA LEU A 387 6.18 -5.64 -19.28
C LEU A 387 5.56 -6.87 -19.95
N LYS A 388 5.78 -7.07 -21.26
CA LYS A 388 5.31 -8.25 -21.99
C LYS A 388 5.95 -9.54 -21.47
N THR A 389 7.24 -9.51 -21.14
CA THR A 389 7.95 -10.65 -20.56
C THR A 389 7.38 -11.01 -19.19
N TRP A 390 7.07 -10.02 -18.35
CA TRP A 390 6.47 -10.27 -17.04
C TRP A 390 5.11 -10.98 -17.17
N ILE A 391 4.20 -10.49 -18.02
CA ILE A 391 2.87 -11.09 -18.17
C ILE A 391 2.93 -12.48 -18.84
N GLN A 392 3.86 -12.69 -19.78
CA GLN A 392 4.05 -14.00 -20.43
C GLN A 392 4.61 -15.06 -19.48
N ASN A 393 5.44 -14.67 -18.52
CA ASN A 393 6.02 -15.55 -17.51
C ASN A 393 5.21 -15.58 -16.20
N LEU A 394 3.99 -15.03 -16.21
CA LEU A 394 3.16 -14.99 -15.02
C LEU A 394 2.67 -16.43 -14.71
N PRO A 395 2.87 -16.95 -13.48
CA PRO A 395 2.41 -18.29 -13.15
C PRO A 395 0.88 -18.41 -13.16
N ALA A 396 0.35 -19.59 -13.47
CA ALA A 396 -1.09 -19.84 -13.54
C ALA A 396 -1.89 -19.35 -12.30
N PRO A 397 -1.42 -19.54 -11.05
CA PRO A 397 -2.12 -19.04 -9.87
C PRO A 397 -2.13 -17.52 -9.70
N ALA A 398 -1.39 -16.75 -10.50
CA ALA A 398 -1.40 -15.29 -10.49
C ALA A 398 -2.16 -14.66 -11.66
N HIS A 399 -2.65 -15.46 -12.61
CA HIS A 399 -3.46 -14.94 -13.70
C HIS A 399 -4.83 -14.45 -13.19
N TYR A 400 -5.25 -13.29 -13.67
CA TYR A 400 -6.62 -12.84 -13.55
C TYR A 400 -7.50 -13.55 -14.58
N PHE A 401 -8.71 -13.89 -14.16
CA PHE A 401 -9.74 -14.44 -15.03
C PHE A 401 -11.07 -13.74 -14.74
N SER A 402 -12.00 -13.79 -15.69
CA SER A 402 -13.31 -13.19 -15.46
C SER A 402 -13.99 -13.83 -14.24
N PRO A 403 -14.56 -13.04 -13.29
CA PRO A 403 -15.33 -13.55 -12.16
C PRO A 403 -16.50 -14.43 -12.59
N SER A 404 -16.99 -14.25 -13.82
CA SER A 404 -18.01 -15.11 -14.43
C SER A 404 -17.59 -16.57 -14.55
N LEU A 405 -16.32 -16.94 -14.34
CA LEU A 405 -15.93 -18.37 -14.30
C LEU A 405 -16.12 -19.02 -12.92
N LEU A 406 -16.44 -18.24 -11.87
CA LEU A 406 -16.57 -18.69 -10.49
C LEU A 406 -18.02 -18.99 -10.07
N HIS A 407 -18.86 -19.51 -10.97
CA HIS A 407 -20.33 -19.64 -10.81
C HIS A 407 -20.82 -20.35 -9.53
N ASP A 408 -19.96 -21.06 -8.79
CA ASP A 408 -20.32 -21.83 -7.58
C ASP A 408 -19.57 -21.39 -6.31
N CYS A 409 -18.76 -20.31 -6.35
CA CYS A 409 -17.97 -19.86 -5.20
C CYS A 409 -18.79 -18.95 -4.27
N HIS A 410 -18.77 -19.23 -2.96
CA HIS A 410 -19.30 -18.31 -1.95
C HIS A 410 -18.51 -16.99 -1.95
N THR A 411 -19.17 -15.85 -1.70
CA THR A 411 -18.59 -14.49 -1.75
C THR A 411 -17.31 -14.31 -0.91
N GLU A 412 -17.06 -15.19 0.06
CA GLU A 412 -15.88 -15.17 0.93
C GLU A 412 -14.89 -16.32 0.69
N SER A 413 -15.01 -17.06 -0.41
CA SER A 413 -14.10 -18.16 -0.70
C SER A 413 -12.68 -17.66 -1.00
N PRO A 414 -11.63 -18.45 -0.69
CA PRO A 414 -10.25 -18.09 -1.01
C PRO A 414 -10.04 -17.75 -2.50
N GLU A 415 -10.78 -18.39 -3.40
CA GLU A 415 -10.72 -18.13 -4.84
C GLU A 415 -11.14 -16.71 -5.18
N ILE A 416 -12.24 -16.22 -4.59
CA ILE A 416 -12.72 -14.85 -4.78
C ILE A 416 -11.73 -13.86 -4.19
N VAL A 417 -11.24 -14.13 -2.98
CA VAL A 417 -10.25 -13.27 -2.31
C VAL A 417 -8.99 -13.12 -3.16
N LEU A 418 -8.44 -14.24 -3.64
CA LEU A 418 -7.24 -14.24 -4.48
C LEU A 418 -7.50 -13.60 -5.84
N LEU A 419 -8.71 -13.73 -6.40
CA LEU A 419 -9.08 -13.09 -7.65
C LEU A 419 -9.02 -11.56 -7.58
N VAL A 420 -9.41 -10.95 -6.46
CA VAL A 420 -9.29 -9.50 -6.25
C VAL A 420 -7.83 -9.05 -6.39
N HIS A 421 -6.89 -9.80 -5.79
CA HIS A 421 -5.47 -9.49 -5.85
C HIS A 421 -4.87 -9.72 -7.24
N GLN A 422 -5.29 -10.79 -7.93
CA GLN A 422 -4.93 -11.05 -9.32
C GLN A 422 -5.41 -9.91 -10.23
N ALA A 423 -6.65 -9.46 -10.03
CA ALA A 423 -7.22 -8.33 -10.78
C ALA A 423 -6.42 -7.06 -10.55
N PHE A 424 -6.04 -6.77 -9.31
CA PHE A 424 -5.20 -5.61 -8.98
C PHE A 424 -3.84 -5.66 -9.68
N LEU A 425 -3.15 -6.80 -9.68
CA LEU A 425 -1.88 -6.96 -10.40
C LEU A 425 -2.05 -6.72 -11.90
N TYR A 426 -3.13 -7.23 -12.49
CA TYR A 426 -3.40 -7.06 -13.90
C TYR A 426 -3.76 -5.60 -14.25
N LEU A 427 -4.60 -4.94 -13.46
CA LEU A 427 -4.89 -3.52 -13.58
C LEU A 427 -3.62 -2.66 -13.49
N LEU A 428 -2.70 -2.99 -12.57
CA LEU A 428 -1.42 -2.30 -12.44
C LEU A 428 -0.53 -2.49 -13.67
N HIS A 429 -0.52 -3.69 -14.26
CA HIS A 429 0.19 -3.98 -15.52
C HIS A 429 -0.39 -3.17 -16.70
N LEU A 430 -1.72 -3.18 -16.87
CA LEU A 430 -2.40 -2.40 -17.92
C LEU A 430 -2.14 -0.90 -17.78
N THR A 431 -2.09 -0.41 -16.54
CA THR A 431 -1.74 0.98 -16.23
C THR A 431 -0.30 1.30 -16.63
N ALA A 432 0.66 0.41 -16.30
CA ALA A 432 2.05 0.56 -16.70
C ALA A 432 2.22 0.64 -18.22
N MET A 433 1.53 -0.24 -18.96
CA MET A 433 1.49 -0.22 -20.42
C MET A 433 0.87 1.07 -20.96
N SER A 434 -0.21 1.55 -20.35
CA SER A 434 -0.89 2.80 -20.75
C SER A 434 0.04 4.01 -20.61
N ILE A 435 0.78 4.11 -19.50
CA ILE A 435 1.78 5.17 -19.28
C ILE A 435 2.87 5.13 -20.35
N LEU A 436 3.35 3.93 -20.68
CA LEU A 436 4.38 3.74 -21.70
C LEU A 436 3.91 4.24 -23.07
N TYR A 437 2.71 3.84 -23.49
CA TYR A 437 2.15 4.26 -24.79
C TYR A 437 1.80 5.75 -24.82
N GLN A 438 1.38 6.33 -23.71
CA GLN A 438 1.15 7.78 -23.60
C GLN A 438 2.46 8.57 -23.78
N ALA A 439 3.55 8.11 -23.15
CA ALA A 439 4.87 8.71 -23.29
C ALA A 439 5.39 8.60 -24.74
N ALA A 440 5.21 7.44 -25.37
CA ALA A 440 5.58 7.22 -26.77
C ALA A 440 4.78 8.09 -27.76
N SER A 441 3.50 8.30 -27.49
CA SER A 441 2.59 9.08 -28.35
C SER A 441 2.90 10.58 -28.36
N SER A 442 3.68 11.08 -27.40
CA SER A 442 4.05 12.49 -27.30
C SER A 442 5.24 12.89 -28.21
N GLY A 443 5.87 11.93 -28.91
CA GLY A 443 7.14 12.14 -29.64
C GLY A 443 7.08 12.38 -31.17
N GLY A 444 5.95 12.20 -31.86
CA GLY A 444 5.79 12.28 -33.35
C GLY A 444 6.53 11.17 -34.15
N ASP A 445 6.21 10.69 -35.35
CA ASP A 445 5.13 10.80 -36.36
C ASP A 445 4.88 9.35 -36.91
N GLY A 446 3.72 9.06 -37.51
CA GLY A 446 3.36 7.79 -38.18
C GLY A 446 2.99 6.60 -37.27
N LEU A 447 3.83 6.24 -36.28
CA LEU A 447 3.55 5.15 -35.31
C LEU A 447 2.49 5.53 -34.27
N GLN A 448 2.17 6.82 -34.18
CA GLN A 448 1.26 7.40 -33.20
C GLN A 448 -0.15 6.82 -33.30
N THR A 449 -0.64 6.55 -34.51
CA THR A 449 -2.01 6.04 -34.72
C THR A 449 -2.17 4.61 -34.18
N THR A 450 -1.17 3.75 -34.35
CA THR A 450 -1.18 2.38 -33.82
C THR A 450 -1.08 2.38 -32.30
N LEU A 451 -0.16 3.15 -31.73
CA LEU A 451 0.04 3.26 -30.28
C LEU A 451 -1.17 3.85 -29.56
N VAL A 452 -1.83 4.85 -30.15
CA VAL A 452 -3.09 5.40 -29.63
C VAL A 452 -4.20 4.36 -29.69
N SER A 453 -4.25 3.52 -30.74
CA SER A 453 -5.21 2.40 -30.81
C SER A 453 -4.95 1.34 -29.75
N GLU A 454 -3.68 0.99 -29.50
CA GLU A 454 -3.31 0.04 -28.44
C GLU A 454 -3.65 0.59 -27.06
N MET A 455 -3.34 1.87 -26.80
CA MET A 455 -3.71 2.56 -25.56
C MET A 455 -5.22 2.52 -25.32
N ARG A 456 -6.04 2.79 -26.35
CA ARG A 456 -7.50 2.67 -26.26
C ARG A 456 -7.93 1.26 -25.89
N GLY A 457 -7.32 0.24 -26.50
CA GLY A 457 -7.54 -1.16 -26.16
C GLY A 457 -7.22 -1.50 -24.70
N LEU A 458 -6.17 -0.90 -24.13
CA LEU A 458 -5.83 -1.08 -22.71
C LEU A 458 -6.85 -0.40 -21.78
N THR A 459 -7.26 0.84 -22.08
CA THR A 459 -8.27 1.54 -21.27
C THR A 459 -9.62 0.80 -21.29
N LEU A 460 -9.97 0.20 -22.43
CA LEU A 460 -11.13 -0.67 -22.60
C LEU A 460 -11.07 -1.88 -21.66
N GLN A 461 -9.95 -2.62 -21.68
CA GLN A 461 -9.74 -3.78 -20.81
C GLN A 461 -9.80 -3.39 -19.32
N VAL A 462 -9.25 -2.24 -18.94
CA VAL A 462 -9.36 -1.74 -17.57
C VAL A 462 -10.84 -1.56 -17.18
N ASN A 463 -11.65 -0.96 -18.04
CA ASN A 463 -13.07 -0.77 -17.73
C ASN A 463 -13.86 -2.07 -17.68
N GLU A 464 -13.56 -3.02 -18.55
CA GLU A 464 -14.16 -4.36 -18.52
C GLU A 464 -13.90 -5.02 -17.16
N ILE A 465 -12.65 -5.02 -16.68
CA ILE A 465 -12.29 -5.57 -15.36
C ILE A 465 -13.02 -4.84 -14.23
N LEU A 466 -13.06 -3.50 -14.26
CA LEU A 466 -13.72 -2.72 -13.21
C LEU A 466 -15.24 -3.00 -13.17
N ASN A 467 -15.89 -3.11 -14.32
CA ASN A 467 -17.31 -3.45 -14.42
C ASN A 467 -17.56 -4.90 -13.96
N GLU A 468 -16.74 -5.86 -14.38
CA GLU A 468 -16.87 -7.26 -13.95
C GLU A 468 -16.73 -7.41 -12.43
N LEU A 469 -15.76 -6.72 -11.82
CA LEU A 469 -15.59 -6.69 -10.37
C LEU A 469 -16.74 -5.96 -9.66
N HIS A 470 -17.30 -4.93 -10.27
CA HIS A 470 -18.47 -4.22 -9.74
C HIS A 470 -19.70 -5.12 -9.73
N ASP A 471 -20.01 -5.76 -10.87
CA ASP A 471 -21.16 -6.65 -11.02
C ASP A 471 -21.14 -7.80 -10.00
N CYS A 472 -19.93 -8.26 -9.65
CA CYS A 472 -19.71 -9.30 -8.65
C CYS A 472 -19.56 -8.77 -7.21
N LYS A 473 -19.73 -7.46 -6.98
CA LYS A 473 -19.57 -6.78 -5.69
C LYS A 473 -18.17 -6.90 -5.08
N MET A 474 -17.15 -7.12 -5.90
CA MET A 474 -15.76 -7.30 -5.47
C MET A 474 -14.94 -6.01 -5.52
N LEU A 475 -15.41 -5.00 -6.25
CA LEU A 475 -14.67 -3.76 -6.51
C LEU A 475 -14.18 -3.05 -5.24
N HIS A 476 -14.97 -3.06 -4.18
CA HIS A 476 -14.65 -2.37 -2.92
C HIS A 476 -13.53 -3.04 -2.11
N PHE A 477 -13.12 -4.27 -2.48
CA PHE A 477 -11.97 -4.97 -1.88
C PHE A 477 -10.64 -4.61 -2.55
N LEU A 478 -10.66 -3.84 -3.64
CA LEU A 478 -9.42 -3.40 -4.28
C LEU A 478 -8.63 -2.44 -3.37
N PRO A 479 -7.29 -2.50 -3.37
CA PRO A 479 -6.44 -1.62 -2.57
C PRO A 479 -6.62 -0.14 -2.92
N GLY A 480 -6.25 0.76 -1.98
CA GLY A 480 -6.32 2.22 -2.19
C GLY A 480 -5.49 2.72 -3.37
N SER A 481 -4.43 1.99 -3.73
CA SER A 481 -3.63 2.22 -4.94
C SER A 481 -4.44 2.18 -6.25
N THR A 482 -5.63 1.59 -6.22
CA THR A 482 -6.58 1.60 -7.36
C THR A 482 -7.03 3.02 -7.69
N VAL A 483 -7.08 3.93 -6.70
CA VAL A 483 -7.36 5.35 -6.97
C VAL A 483 -6.33 5.94 -7.93
N THR A 484 -5.04 5.61 -7.75
CA THR A 484 -3.97 6.01 -8.68
C THR A 484 -4.21 5.47 -10.10
N ILE A 485 -4.62 4.21 -10.21
CA ILE A 485 -4.95 3.58 -11.50
C ILE A 485 -6.07 4.36 -12.19
N LEU A 486 -7.16 4.67 -11.46
CA LEU A 486 -8.27 5.43 -11.99
C LEU A 486 -7.86 6.84 -12.46
N ILE A 487 -7.01 7.55 -11.70
CA ILE A 487 -6.48 8.86 -12.11
C ILE A 487 -5.74 8.74 -13.45
N ILE A 488 -4.84 7.77 -13.57
CA ILE A 488 -3.99 7.61 -14.77
C ILE A 488 -4.83 7.23 -16.00
N ILE A 489 -5.82 6.33 -15.83
CA ILE A 489 -6.70 5.90 -16.92
C ILE A 489 -7.64 7.02 -17.35
N LEU A 490 -8.11 7.83 -16.39
CA LEU A 490 -8.88 9.03 -16.68
C LEU A 490 -8.04 10.01 -17.49
N GLU A 491 -6.83 10.35 -17.04
CA GLU A 491 -5.88 11.21 -17.75
C GLU A 491 -5.59 10.71 -19.18
N ALA A 492 -5.40 9.40 -19.36
CA ALA A 492 -5.19 8.79 -20.67
C ALA A 492 -6.41 8.89 -21.61
N SER A 493 -7.62 8.95 -21.06
CA SER A 493 -8.88 9.04 -21.82
C SER A 493 -9.27 10.48 -22.19
N LEU A 494 -8.72 11.50 -21.51
CA LEU A 494 -9.09 12.91 -21.73
C LEU A 494 -8.82 13.44 -23.16
N PRO A 495 -7.73 13.10 -23.85
CA PRO A 495 -7.51 13.57 -25.22
C PRO A 495 -8.59 13.09 -26.20
N ASP A 496 -9.06 11.85 -26.02
CA ASP A 496 -10.03 11.20 -26.91
C ASP A 496 -11.43 11.81 -26.83
N LEU A 497 -11.74 12.52 -25.74
CA LEU A 497 -12.98 13.29 -25.60
C LEU A 497 -13.11 14.43 -26.62
N LYS A 498 -11.99 14.96 -27.13
CA LYS A 498 -11.95 16.09 -28.08
C LYS A 498 -11.81 15.64 -29.53
N VAL A 499 -11.69 14.34 -29.79
CA VAL A 499 -11.50 13.78 -31.12
C VAL A 499 -12.82 13.82 -31.91
N SER A 500 -12.73 14.06 -33.22
CA SER A 500 -13.90 14.18 -34.12
C SER A 500 -14.66 12.87 -34.32
N ASP A 501 -14.00 11.73 -34.13
CA ASP A 501 -14.60 10.40 -34.24
C ASP A 501 -15.57 10.15 -33.08
N ASN A 502 -16.84 9.91 -33.42
CA ASN A 502 -17.90 9.71 -32.45
C ASN A 502 -17.73 8.41 -31.65
N ILE A 503 -17.17 7.35 -32.25
CA ILE A 503 -16.97 6.06 -31.59
C ILE A 503 -15.89 6.21 -30.52
N VAL A 504 -14.76 6.83 -30.87
CA VAL A 504 -13.66 7.12 -29.95
C VAL A 504 -14.12 7.98 -28.78
N ARG A 505 -14.90 9.03 -29.06
CA ARG A 505 -15.45 9.90 -28.02
C ARG A 505 -16.45 9.19 -27.12
N MET A 506 -17.31 8.34 -27.68
CA MET A 506 -18.27 7.53 -26.90
C MET A 506 -17.52 6.55 -25.99
N GLN A 507 -16.44 5.94 -26.49
CA GLN A 507 -15.60 5.06 -25.70
C GLN A 507 -14.93 5.81 -24.54
N ALA A 508 -14.28 6.94 -24.82
CA ALA A 508 -13.67 7.76 -23.78
C ALA A 508 -14.71 8.20 -22.73
N MET A 509 -15.91 8.56 -23.15
CA MET A 509 -17.01 8.89 -22.23
C MET A 509 -17.42 7.70 -21.36
N SER A 510 -17.50 6.49 -21.93
CA SER A 510 -17.75 5.26 -21.17
C SER A 510 -16.67 5.02 -20.12
N ASN A 511 -15.40 5.23 -20.47
CA ASN A 511 -14.28 5.11 -19.54
C ASN A 511 -14.43 6.08 -18.37
N LEU A 512 -14.79 7.35 -18.64
CA LEU A 512 -15.03 8.33 -17.58
C LEU A 512 -16.15 7.90 -16.64
N TYR A 513 -17.27 7.39 -17.15
CA TYR A 513 -18.37 6.92 -16.31
C TYR A 513 -17.95 5.72 -15.44
N THR A 514 -17.26 4.73 -16.00
CA THR A 514 -16.75 3.59 -15.23
C THR A 514 -15.77 4.04 -14.15
N CYS A 515 -14.85 4.97 -14.45
CA CYS A 515 -13.95 5.53 -13.43
C CYS A 515 -14.69 6.33 -12.34
N GLU A 516 -15.70 7.14 -12.71
CA GLU A 516 -16.53 7.89 -11.77
C GLU A 516 -17.29 6.93 -10.84
N GLU A 517 -17.92 5.91 -11.40
CA GLU A 517 -18.64 4.91 -10.63
C GLU A 517 -17.70 4.14 -9.69
N ALA A 518 -16.58 3.63 -10.22
CA ALA A 518 -15.60 2.91 -9.41
C ALA A 518 -15.02 3.76 -8.27
N ALA A 519 -14.74 5.03 -8.53
CA ALA A 519 -14.31 5.98 -7.52
C ALA A 519 -15.39 6.21 -6.45
N GLY A 520 -16.68 6.24 -6.83
CA GLY A 520 -17.80 6.35 -5.90
C GLY A 520 -17.85 5.20 -4.88
N TYR A 521 -17.59 3.96 -5.31
CA TYR A 521 -17.48 2.82 -4.41
C TYR A 521 -16.24 2.90 -3.52
N LEU A 522 -15.09 3.22 -4.11
CA LEU A 522 -13.82 3.33 -3.37
C LEU A 522 -13.85 4.50 -2.37
N LEU A 523 -14.61 5.56 -2.60
CA LEU A 523 -14.73 6.72 -1.72
C LEU A 523 -15.20 6.35 -0.31
N GLN A 524 -15.97 5.28 -0.17
CA GLN A 524 -16.42 4.78 1.13
C GLN A 524 -15.26 4.31 2.02
N THR A 525 -14.17 3.86 1.40
CA THR A 525 -12.97 3.33 2.08
C THR A 525 -11.79 4.30 1.99
N TYR A 526 -11.69 5.05 0.89
CA TYR A 526 -10.55 5.85 0.48
C TYR A 526 -11.00 7.27 0.07
N PRO A 527 -10.95 8.27 0.98
CA PRO A 527 -11.35 9.65 0.67
C PRO A 527 -10.75 10.30 -0.60
N ALA A 528 -9.49 10.02 -0.95
CA ALA A 528 -8.78 10.44 -2.16
C ALA A 528 -9.48 10.05 -3.47
N ALA A 529 -10.40 9.08 -3.46
CA ALA A 529 -11.23 8.80 -4.63
C ALA A 529 -12.07 10.02 -5.06
N GLU A 530 -12.29 11.00 -4.16
CA GLU A 530 -12.92 12.28 -4.47
C GLU A 530 -12.18 13.05 -5.58
N ILE A 531 -10.85 12.90 -5.68
CA ILE A 531 -10.06 13.52 -6.74
C ILE A 531 -10.50 13.00 -8.11
N VAL A 532 -10.70 11.68 -8.24
CA VAL A 532 -11.16 11.04 -9.47
C VAL A 532 -12.55 11.54 -9.86
N LEU A 533 -13.47 11.61 -8.88
CA LEU A 533 -14.83 12.12 -9.10
C LEU A 533 -14.80 13.56 -9.61
N SER A 534 -14.03 14.43 -8.95
CA SER A 534 -13.89 15.84 -9.32
C SER A 534 -13.30 15.98 -10.74
N GLN A 535 -12.22 15.25 -11.06
CA GLN A 535 -11.60 15.28 -12.38
C GLN A 535 -12.55 14.79 -13.48
N ALA A 536 -13.28 13.68 -13.25
CA ALA A 536 -14.26 13.16 -14.19
C ALA A 536 -15.40 14.16 -14.45
N GLN A 537 -15.94 14.75 -13.39
CA GLN A 537 -17.03 15.73 -13.48
C GLN A 537 -16.60 17.01 -14.19
N ASN A 538 -15.40 17.51 -13.91
CA ASN A 538 -14.83 18.69 -14.58
C ASN A 538 -14.61 18.43 -16.08
N ALA A 539 -14.05 17.26 -16.43
CA ALA A 539 -13.86 16.87 -17.83
C ALA A 539 -15.19 16.83 -18.61
N ARG A 540 -16.25 16.27 -18.00
CA ARG A 540 -17.60 16.27 -18.58
C ARG A 540 -18.19 17.68 -18.68
N GLY A 541 -18.01 18.52 -17.65
CA GLY A 541 -18.47 19.90 -17.62
C GLY A 541 -17.87 20.75 -18.75
N HIS A 542 -16.57 20.61 -19.01
CA HIS A 542 -15.91 21.26 -20.15
C HIS A 542 -16.45 20.80 -21.49
N LEU A 543 -16.77 19.52 -21.64
CA LEU A 543 -17.28 18.96 -22.90
C LEU A 543 -18.72 19.41 -23.21
N LEU A 544 -19.53 19.61 -22.17
CA LEU A 544 -20.91 20.10 -22.28
C LEU A 544 -21.00 21.64 -22.30
N GLY A 545 -19.87 22.35 -22.21
CA GLY A 545 -19.85 23.82 -22.14
C GLY A 545 -20.44 24.39 -20.85
N LEU A 546 -20.51 23.59 -19.78
CA LEU A 546 -21.09 23.95 -18.48
C LEU A 546 -20.07 24.63 -17.55
N ILE A 547 -18.78 24.58 -17.88
CA ILE A 547 -17.68 25.22 -17.13
C ILE A 547 -16.87 26.07 -18.12
N THR A 548 -16.93 27.40 -17.97
CA THR A 548 -16.07 28.36 -18.68
C THR A 548 -14.75 28.50 -17.93
N THR A 549 -13.63 28.41 -18.66
CA THR A 549 -12.26 28.57 -18.16
C THR A 549 -12.03 29.85 -17.38
#